data_AF-A0A453N2N0-F1
#
_entry.id   AF-A0A453N2N0-F1
#
_cell.length_a   1.000
_cell.length_b   1.000
_cell.length_c   1.000
_cell.angle_alpha   90.00
_cell.angle_beta   90.00
_cell.angle_gamma   90.00
#
_symmetry.space_group_name_H-M   'P 1'
#
loop_
_entity.id
_entity.type
_entity.pdbx_description
1 polymer ?
#
loop_
_entity_poly.entity_id
_entity_poly.type
_entity_poly.pdbx_seq_one_letter_code
_entity_poly.pdbx_strand_id
1 'polypeptide(L)'
;MVDDLRSKGSLRNCISVCDVSGSMNGTPMEVCVALGVLTSELSEEPWAGKVITFSSTPEIHLIKGKTLAKKMAFVKRMQWNMSTNFQAVFDQILRTAVNARLAPEKMIRTVFVYSDMEFNKASGHGGGGYYGYGSRRSSGSWDTDYNVICKKFRDAGYGDVVPQIIFWNLRDSKSTPVTSTQPGVAMVSGFSKNFLKIFLQNDGVVNPEAIMMQAIAGDEYQKLTVYD
;
A
#
# COMPACT_ATOMS: atom_id res chain seq x y z
N MET A 1 18.22 5.27 -12.77
CA MET A 1 17.07 4.37 -12.53
C MET A 1 15.88 5.14 -11.96
N VAL A 2 16.00 5.81 -10.81
CA VAL A 2 14.89 6.61 -10.25
C VAL A 2 14.45 7.72 -11.21
N ASP A 3 15.38 8.43 -11.85
CA ASP A 3 15.05 9.47 -12.84
C ASP A 3 14.36 8.93 -14.10
N ASP A 4 14.72 7.71 -14.52
CA ASP A 4 14.08 7.00 -15.64
C ASP A 4 12.68 6.48 -15.28
N LEU A 5 12.43 6.19 -13.99
CA LEU A 5 11.08 5.86 -13.52
C LEU A 5 10.24 7.13 -13.39
N ARG A 6 10.83 8.23 -12.91
CA ARG A 6 10.17 9.55 -12.85
C ARG A 6 9.76 10.07 -14.23
N SER A 7 10.48 9.71 -15.30
CA SER A 7 10.10 10.07 -16.68
C SER A 7 8.99 9.19 -17.26
N LYS A 8 8.83 7.96 -16.74
CA LYS A 8 7.79 7.00 -17.16
C LYS A 8 6.46 7.16 -16.39
N GLY A 9 6.46 7.98 -15.35
CA GLY A 9 5.34 8.18 -14.45
C GLY A 9 5.84 8.59 -13.07
N SER A 10 4.94 8.72 -12.09
CA SER A 10 5.34 9.07 -10.73
C SER A 10 4.58 8.22 -9.71
N LEU A 11 5.01 8.28 -8.45
CA LEU A 11 4.21 7.80 -7.31
C LEU A 11 3.99 8.96 -6.35
N ARG A 12 3.78 10.17 -6.91
CA ARG A 12 3.76 11.47 -6.20
C ARG A 12 3.00 11.44 -4.89
N ASN A 13 1.82 10.82 -4.92
CA ASN A 13 0.88 10.78 -3.82
C ASN A 13 0.74 9.37 -3.24
N CYS A 14 1.83 8.61 -3.18
CA CYS A 14 1.85 7.28 -2.62
C CYS A 14 2.69 7.22 -1.33
N ILE A 15 2.33 6.30 -0.45
CA ILE A 15 3.12 5.96 0.72
C ILE A 15 3.08 4.46 0.96
N SER A 16 4.16 3.93 1.52
CA SER A 16 4.31 2.50 1.76
C SER A 16 4.20 2.16 3.24
N VAL A 17 3.40 1.16 3.57
CA VAL A 17 3.43 0.42 4.83
C VAL A 17 4.28 -0.84 4.60
N CYS A 18 5.40 -0.93 5.31
CA CYS A 18 6.38 -1.99 5.10
C CYS A 18 6.31 -3.04 6.22
N ASP A 19 5.89 -4.26 5.88
CA ASP A 19 6.05 -5.43 6.74
C ASP A 19 7.51 -5.88 6.73
N VAL A 20 8.19 -5.69 7.85
CA VAL A 20 9.57 -6.12 8.08
C VAL A 20 9.64 -7.18 9.17
N SER A 21 8.55 -7.94 9.32
CA SER A 21 8.43 -9.01 10.29
C SER A 21 9.32 -10.21 9.99
N GLY A 22 9.48 -11.07 11.00
CA GLY A 22 10.29 -12.28 10.86
C GLY A 22 9.82 -13.23 9.75
N SER A 23 8.51 -13.26 9.42
CA SER A 23 7.96 -14.11 8.36
C SER A 23 8.38 -13.67 6.96
N MET A 24 8.70 -12.37 6.80
CA MET A 24 9.17 -11.79 5.55
C MET A 24 10.59 -12.23 5.19
N ASN A 25 11.33 -12.93 6.05
CA ASN A 25 12.74 -13.25 5.84
C ASN A 25 13.02 -13.89 4.47
N GLY A 26 14.08 -13.44 3.80
CA GLY A 26 14.41 -13.81 2.43
C GLY A 26 13.89 -12.79 1.40
N THR A 27 13.47 -13.29 0.24
CA THR A 27 13.03 -12.46 -0.89
C THR A 27 11.87 -11.51 -0.56
N PRO A 28 10.82 -11.89 0.21
CA PRO A 28 9.73 -10.96 0.54
C PRO A 28 10.23 -9.70 1.27
N MET A 29 11.14 -9.84 2.24
CA MET A 29 11.76 -8.74 2.96
C MET A 29 12.57 -7.84 2.02
N GLU A 30 13.39 -8.44 1.15
CA GLU A 30 14.20 -7.68 0.18
C GLU A 30 13.33 -6.86 -0.76
N VAL A 31 12.24 -7.45 -1.26
CA VAL A 31 11.28 -6.79 -2.14
C VAL A 31 10.50 -5.70 -1.39
N CYS A 32 9.98 -5.99 -0.20
CA CYS A 32 9.29 -5.00 0.66
C CYS A 32 10.17 -3.77 0.90
N VAL A 33 11.42 -3.98 1.30
CA VAL A 33 12.36 -2.89 1.57
C VAL A 33 12.70 -2.12 0.28
N ALA A 34 12.95 -2.80 -0.83
CA ALA A 34 13.26 -2.16 -2.10
C ALA A 34 12.09 -1.31 -2.63
N LEU A 35 10.86 -1.85 -2.62
CA LEU A 35 9.65 -1.13 -3.06
C LEU A 35 9.27 -0.01 -2.11
N GLY A 36 9.44 -0.20 -0.81
CA GLY A 36 9.24 0.82 0.21
C GLY A 36 10.15 2.03 -0.01
N VAL A 37 11.46 1.79 -0.19
CA VAL A 37 12.41 2.85 -0.53
C VAL A 37 12.06 3.47 -1.88
N LEU A 38 11.82 2.67 -2.92
CA LEU A 38 11.50 3.18 -4.25
C LEU A 38 10.29 4.12 -4.24
N THR A 39 9.20 3.71 -3.57
CA THR A 39 7.99 4.53 -3.43
C THR A 39 8.35 5.86 -2.76
N SER A 40 9.07 5.81 -1.63
CA SER A 40 9.47 7.02 -0.90
C SER A 40 10.35 7.97 -1.73
N GLU A 41 11.21 7.45 -2.61
CA GLU A 41 12.06 8.27 -3.48
C GLU A 41 11.30 8.84 -4.67
N LEU A 42 10.16 8.27 -5.05
CA LEU A 42 9.31 8.72 -6.16
C LEU A 42 8.15 9.61 -5.71
N SER A 43 7.76 9.54 -4.44
CA SER A 43 6.78 10.44 -3.83
C SER A 43 7.27 11.89 -3.79
N GLU A 44 6.35 12.82 -3.64
CA GLU A 44 6.62 14.25 -3.47
C GLU A 44 6.35 14.71 -2.03
N GLU A 45 6.86 15.88 -1.67
CA GLU A 45 6.61 16.48 -0.37
C GLU A 45 5.09 16.72 -0.15
N PRO A 46 4.55 16.40 1.04
CA PRO A 46 5.27 16.09 2.28
C PRO A 46 5.56 14.59 2.51
N TRP A 47 5.36 13.73 1.52
CA TRP A 47 5.45 12.27 1.65
C TRP A 47 6.81 11.72 1.24
N ALA A 48 7.58 12.50 0.47
CA ALA A 48 8.91 12.15 0.01
C ALA A 48 9.82 11.65 1.15
N GLY A 49 10.51 10.54 0.89
CA GLY A 49 11.41 9.90 1.83
C GLY A 49 10.73 9.26 3.05
N LYS A 50 9.40 9.18 3.11
CA LYS A 50 8.67 8.62 4.25
C LYS A 50 8.10 7.23 3.96
N VAL A 51 8.03 6.42 5.01
CA VAL A 51 7.39 5.10 5.04
C VAL A 51 6.66 4.91 6.37
N ILE A 52 5.71 3.98 6.40
CA ILE A 52 4.91 3.64 7.58
C ILE A 52 5.30 2.25 8.07
N THR A 53 5.37 2.07 9.39
CA THR A 53 5.59 0.75 10.00
C THR A 53 4.35 -0.14 9.91
N PHE A 54 4.56 -1.43 9.62
CA PHE A 54 3.53 -2.45 9.76
C PHE A 54 3.38 -2.82 11.24
N SER A 55 2.47 -2.14 11.94
CA SER A 55 2.28 -2.30 13.39
C SER A 55 0.86 -1.94 13.82
N SER A 56 0.46 -2.41 15.02
CA SER A 56 -0.76 -1.97 15.70
C SER A 56 -0.72 -0.50 16.10
N THR A 57 0.49 0.07 16.22
CA THR A 57 0.76 1.49 16.48
C THR A 57 1.65 2.02 15.35
N PRO A 58 1.08 2.24 14.15
CA PRO A 58 1.86 2.62 12.97
C PRO A 58 2.45 4.02 13.13
N GLU A 59 3.71 4.17 12.72
CA GLU A 59 4.47 5.41 12.75
C GLU A 59 4.98 5.75 11.35
N ILE A 60 4.95 7.05 11.00
CA ILE A 60 5.57 7.57 9.78
C ILE A 60 7.03 7.88 10.09
N HIS A 61 7.96 7.19 9.44
CA HIS A 61 9.40 7.47 9.53
C HIS A 61 9.93 8.12 8.26
N LEU A 62 10.75 9.15 8.45
CA LEU A 62 11.67 9.64 7.41
C LEU A 62 12.86 8.68 7.30
N ILE A 63 13.06 8.08 6.14
CA ILE A 63 14.16 7.15 5.88
C ILE A 63 15.49 7.90 6.01
N LYS A 64 16.38 7.38 6.87
CA LYS A 64 17.71 7.95 7.08
C LYS A 64 18.77 7.17 6.29
N GLY A 65 19.68 7.88 5.65
CA GLY A 65 20.85 7.29 4.98
C GLY A 65 21.20 7.99 3.69
N LYS A 66 22.51 8.17 3.43
CA LYS A 66 23.00 8.80 2.18
C LYS A 66 23.09 7.84 1.00
N THR A 67 23.28 6.54 1.27
CA THR A 67 23.40 5.51 0.24
C THR A 67 22.16 4.62 0.23
N LEU A 68 21.86 4.00 -0.91
CA LEU A 68 20.75 3.04 -1.03
C LEU A 68 20.84 1.94 0.03
N ALA A 69 22.04 1.37 0.23
CA ALA A 69 22.27 0.35 1.25
C ALA A 69 21.92 0.83 2.68
N LYS A 70 22.24 2.09 3.02
CA LYS A 70 21.88 2.67 4.33
C LYS A 70 20.38 2.91 4.46
N LYS A 71 19.72 3.38 3.40
CA LYS A 71 18.27 3.57 3.35
C LYS A 71 17.54 2.23 3.51
N MET A 72 17.95 1.20 2.77
CA MET A 72 17.40 -0.15 2.89
C MET A 72 17.62 -0.74 4.29
N ALA A 73 18.82 -0.58 4.85
CA ALA A 73 19.13 -1.03 6.20
C ALA A 73 18.36 -0.26 7.29
N PHE A 74 17.94 0.98 7.03
CA PHE A 74 17.04 1.73 7.92
C PHE A 74 15.66 1.09 7.93
N VAL A 75 15.06 0.90 6.74
CA VAL A 75 13.71 0.30 6.60
C VAL A 75 13.66 -1.10 7.21
N LYS A 76 14.67 -1.94 6.93
CA LYS A 76 14.76 -3.32 7.46
C LYS A 76 14.84 -3.41 8.99
N ARG A 77 15.21 -2.32 9.68
CA ARG A 77 15.35 -2.25 11.14
C ARG A 77 14.20 -1.49 11.82
N MET A 78 13.19 -1.09 11.08
CA MET A 78 12.02 -0.45 11.67
C MET A 78 11.30 -1.44 12.60
N GLN A 79 10.67 -0.89 13.64
CA GLN A 79 9.84 -1.67 14.54
C GLN A 79 8.61 -2.19 13.79
N TRP A 80 8.17 -3.39 14.14
CA TRP A 80 7.00 -4.04 13.56
C TRP A 80 6.27 -4.84 14.66
N ASN A 81 4.97 -5.09 14.44
CA ASN A 81 4.16 -5.96 15.29
C ASN A 81 3.46 -7.04 14.45
N MET A 82 2.81 -8.02 15.07
CA MET A 82 2.16 -9.17 14.40
C MET A 82 1.03 -8.81 13.41
N SER A 83 0.48 -7.58 13.45
CA SER A 83 -0.60 -7.11 12.58
C SER A 83 -0.53 -5.60 12.42
N THR A 84 -1.30 -5.05 11.48
CA THR A 84 -1.40 -3.60 11.26
C THR A 84 -2.77 -3.06 11.57
N ASN A 85 -2.82 -1.90 12.22
CA ASN A 85 -4.06 -1.17 12.44
C ASN A 85 -4.27 -0.13 11.32
N PHE A 86 -5.07 -0.48 10.30
CA PHE A 86 -5.29 0.41 9.17
C PHE A 86 -6.08 1.69 9.53
N GLN A 87 -6.98 1.67 10.52
CA GLN A 87 -7.57 2.91 11.05
C GLN A 87 -6.49 3.89 11.49
N ALA A 88 -5.51 3.40 12.25
CA ALA A 88 -4.42 4.24 12.74
C ALA A 88 -3.48 4.70 11.62
N VAL A 89 -3.25 3.89 10.57
CA VAL A 89 -2.51 4.31 9.37
C VAL A 89 -3.19 5.52 8.72
N PHE A 90 -4.50 5.43 8.47
CA PHE A 90 -5.27 6.51 7.86
C PHE A 90 -5.35 7.75 8.77
N ASP A 91 -5.45 7.56 10.09
CA ASP A 91 -5.40 8.65 11.06
C ASP A 91 -4.06 9.41 10.99
N GLN A 92 -2.93 8.71 10.84
CA GLN A 92 -1.61 9.36 10.71
C GLN A 92 -1.48 10.15 9.41
N ILE A 93 -1.98 9.60 8.30
CA ILE A 93 -2.01 10.30 7.00
C ILE A 93 -2.86 11.56 7.12
N LEU A 94 -4.08 11.44 7.65
CA LEU A 94 -5.01 12.55 7.79
C LEU A 94 -4.47 13.64 8.72
N ARG A 95 -3.89 13.27 9.87
CA ARG A 95 -3.22 14.20 10.78
C ARG A 95 -2.09 14.95 10.08
N THR A 96 -1.25 14.25 9.32
CA THR A 96 -0.15 14.86 8.57
C THR A 96 -0.69 15.88 7.56
N ALA A 97 -1.75 15.52 6.83
CA ALA A 97 -2.36 16.39 5.83
C ALA A 97 -3.02 17.64 6.43
N VAL A 98 -3.78 17.46 7.52
CA VAL A 98 -4.44 18.57 8.24
C VAL A 98 -3.40 19.51 8.84
N ASN A 99 -2.38 18.97 9.51
CA ASN A 99 -1.32 19.79 10.14
C ASN A 99 -0.54 20.61 9.11
N ALA A 100 -0.28 20.02 7.94
CA ALA A 100 0.39 20.70 6.84
C ALA A 100 -0.55 21.56 5.96
N ARG A 101 -1.86 21.58 6.26
CA ARG A 101 -2.91 22.25 5.45
C ARG A 101 -2.79 21.90 3.96
N LEU A 102 -2.65 20.61 3.67
CA LEU A 102 -2.43 20.15 2.30
C LEU A 102 -3.63 20.47 1.40
N ALA A 103 -3.32 20.88 0.18
CA ALA A 103 -4.32 20.88 -0.88
C ALA A 103 -4.72 19.43 -1.20
N PRO A 104 -6.00 19.13 -1.51
CA PRO A 104 -6.46 17.78 -1.83
C PRO A 104 -5.63 17.09 -2.91
N GLU A 105 -5.08 17.84 -3.86
CA GLU A 105 -4.24 17.34 -4.95
C GLU A 105 -2.91 16.76 -4.47
N LYS A 106 -2.44 17.14 -3.28
CA LYS A 106 -1.24 16.61 -2.63
C LYS A 106 -1.54 15.52 -1.60
N MET A 107 -2.82 15.18 -1.40
CA MET A 107 -3.19 14.10 -0.50
C MET A 107 -2.72 12.76 -1.04
N ILE A 108 -2.35 11.84 -0.15
CA ILE A 108 -2.07 10.46 -0.54
C ILE A 108 -3.30 9.89 -1.26
N ARG A 109 -3.08 9.32 -2.44
CA ARG A 109 -4.10 8.60 -3.22
C ARG A 109 -4.01 7.10 -2.99
N THR A 110 -2.80 6.59 -2.76
CA THR A 110 -2.56 5.15 -2.59
C THR A 110 -1.64 4.85 -1.43
N VAL A 111 -2.08 3.93 -0.58
CA VAL A 111 -1.26 3.29 0.45
C VAL A 111 -0.86 1.91 -0.05
N PHE A 112 0.41 1.71 -0.38
CA PHE A 112 0.92 0.38 -0.68
C PHE A 112 1.22 -0.35 0.62
N VAL A 113 0.73 -1.58 0.76
CA VAL A 113 1.02 -2.43 1.93
C VAL A 113 1.75 -3.65 1.42
N TYR A 114 3.03 -3.78 1.78
CA TYR A 114 3.85 -4.91 1.37
C TYR A 114 3.95 -5.90 2.53
N SER A 115 3.36 -7.10 2.39
CA SER A 115 3.33 -8.13 3.44
C SER A 115 3.28 -9.54 2.82
N ASP A 116 3.59 -10.58 3.58
CA ASP A 116 3.42 -11.99 3.18
C ASP A 116 2.15 -12.64 3.74
N MET A 117 1.28 -11.83 4.36
CA MET A 117 0.01 -12.22 4.98
C MET A 117 -1.18 -11.98 4.05
N GLU A 118 -2.34 -12.54 4.42
CA GLU A 118 -3.63 -12.16 3.84
C GLU A 118 -4.17 -10.89 4.52
N PHE A 119 -4.84 -10.02 3.75
CA PHE A 119 -5.32 -8.72 4.25
C PHE A 119 -6.20 -8.85 5.50
N ASN A 120 -7.14 -9.80 5.52
CA ASN A 120 -8.03 -10.02 6.66
C ASN A 120 -7.26 -10.38 7.95
N LYS A 121 -6.17 -11.14 7.84
CA LYS A 121 -5.29 -11.47 8.97
C LYS A 121 -4.48 -10.25 9.37
N ALA A 122 -3.90 -9.54 8.40
CA ALA A 122 -3.11 -8.34 8.62
C ALA A 122 -3.92 -7.22 9.29
N SER A 123 -5.19 -7.06 8.92
CA SER A 123 -6.12 -6.06 9.48
C SER A 123 -6.73 -6.47 10.83
N GLY A 124 -6.55 -7.72 11.25
CA GLY A 124 -7.17 -8.26 12.46
C GLY A 124 -8.65 -8.64 12.35
N HIS A 125 -9.19 -8.77 11.12
CA HIS A 125 -10.55 -9.27 10.85
C HIS A 125 -10.60 -10.78 10.54
N GLY A 126 -9.47 -11.49 10.61
CA GLY A 126 -9.41 -12.94 10.45
C GLY A 126 -10.04 -13.65 11.65
N GLY A 127 -11.02 -14.52 11.42
CA GLY A 127 -11.79 -15.25 12.44
C GLY A 127 -11.03 -16.29 13.28
N GLY A 128 -9.73 -16.09 13.54
CA GLY A 128 -8.92 -16.93 14.42
C GLY A 128 -8.39 -16.09 15.57
N GLY A 129 -9.03 -16.18 16.73
CA GLY A 129 -8.54 -15.55 17.95
C GLY A 129 -7.24 -16.21 18.42
N TYR A 130 -6.18 -15.41 18.61
CA TYR A 130 -5.11 -15.72 19.55
C TYR A 130 -4.62 -14.42 20.21
N TYR A 131 -4.87 -14.36 21.52
CA TYR A 131 -4.42 -13.48 22.62
C TYR A 131 -3.66 -12.16 22.37
N GLY A 132 -4.13 -11.09 23.04
CA GLY A 132 -3.22 -10.17 23.75
C GLY A 132 -3.53 -8.67 23.76
N TYR A 133 -4.43 -8.26 24.66
CA TYR A 133 -4.41 -7.01 25.45
C TYR A 133 -4.27 -5.63 24.75
N GLY A 134 -5.34 -4.82 24.79
CA GLY A 134 -5.22 -3.35 24.89
C GLY A 134 -5.81 -2.50 23.76
N SER A 135 -6.30 -3.08 22.67
CA SER A 135 -7.04 -2.31 21.67
C SER A 135 -8.50 -2.71 21.73
N ARG A 136 -9.40 -1.77 22.02
CA ARG A 136 -10.84 -1.87 21.71
C ARG A 136 -10.97 -2.04 20.20
N ARG A 137 -10.66 -3.24 19.68
CA ARG A 137 -10.83 -3.56 18.28
C ARG A 137 -12.32 -3.69 18.03
N SER A 138 -12.82 -2.85 17.13
CA SER A 138 -14.14 -2.98 16.55
C SER A 138 -14.32 -4.44 16.14
N SER A 139 -15.30 -5.13 16.71
CA SER A 139 -15.74 -6.47 16.28
C SER A 139 -16.45 -6.42 14.92
N GLY A 140 -16.23 -5.37 14.13
CA GLY A 140 -16.91 -5.07 12.87
C GLY A 140 -16.15 -5.59 11.65
N SER A 141 -16.83 -5.57 10.50
CA SER A 141 -16.23 -5.88 9.20
C SER A 141 -15.36 -4.72 8.71
N TRP A 142 -14.49 -5.02 7.75
CA TRP A 142 -13.71 -3.99 7.04
C TRP A 142 -14.59 -2.87 6.46
N ASP A 143 -15.80 -3.17 6.00
CA ASP A 143 -16.75 -2.16 5.50
C ASP A 143 -17.10 -1.10 6.55
N THR A 144 -17.25 -1.52 7.81
CA THR A 144 -17.54 -0.59 8.92
C THR A 144 -16.33 0.31 9.17
N ASP A 145 -15.14 -0.29 9.19
CA ASP A 145 -13.90 0.44 9.37
C ASP A 145 -13.66 1.43 8.21
N TYR A 146 -13.86 1.00 6.97
CA TYR A 146 -13.74 1.85 5.79
C TYR A 146 -14.73 3.02 5.82
N ASN A 147 -15.99 2.78 6.22
CA ASN A 147 -16.96 3.86 6.39
C ASN A 147 -16.52 4.90 7.44
N VAL A 148 -15.92 4.46 8.55
CA VAL A 148 -15.35 5.36 9.56
C VAL A 148 -14.20 6.18 8.97
N ILE A 149 -13.33 5.56 8.17
CA ILE A 149 -12.23 6.25 7.47
C ILE A 149 -12.80 7.32 6.53
N CYS A 150 -13.74 6.96 5.66
CA CYS A 150 -14.37 7.89 4.73
C CYS A 150 -15.03 9.07 5.47
N LYS A 151 -15.69 8.81 6.60
CA LYS A 151 -16.29 9.86 7.43
C LYS A 151 -15.23 10.83 7.96
N LYS A 152 -14.15 10.32 8.56
CA LYS A 152 -13.05 11.14 9.10
C LYS A 152 -12.45 12.05 8.02
N PHE A 153 -12.21 11.50 6.83
CA PHE A 153 -11.68 12.26 5.70
C PHE A 153 -12.65 13.33 5.22
N ARG A 154 -13.94 13.00 5.10
CA ARG A 154 -14.98 13.97 4.74
C ARG A 154 -15.07 15.12 5.75
N ASP A 155 -15.11 14.81 7.04
CA ASP A 155 -15.18 15.80 8.11
C ASP A 155 -13.96 16.75 8.11
N ALA A 156 -12.81 16.27 7.63
CA ALA A 156 -11.57 17.04 7.50
C ALA A 156 -11.40 17.76 6.14
N GLY A 157 -12.39 17.67 5.23
CA GLY A 157 -12.35 18.32 3.92
C GLY A 157 -11.65 17.53 2.81
N TYR A 158 -11.34 16.25 3.03
CA TYR A 158 -10.67 15.35 2.07
C TYR A 158 -11.56 14.20 1.59
N GLY A 159 -12.88 14.38 1.61
CA GLY A 159 -13.86 13.32 1.32
C GLY A 159 -13.76 12.72 -0.09
N ASP A 160 -13.30 13.50 -1.07
CA ASP A 160 -13.16 13.06 -2.47
C ASP A 160 -11.80 12.42 -2.78
N VAL A 161 -10.87 12.47 -1.83
CA VAL A 161 -9.49 11.98 -1.97
C VAL A 161 -9.12 11.01 -0.84
N VAL A 162 -10.05 10.15 -0.45
CA VAL A 162 -9.79 9.06 0.48
C VAL A 162 -8.81 8.07 -0.16
N PRO A 163 -7.66 7.76 0.47
CA PRO A 163 -6.69 6.84 -0.11
C PRO A 163 -7.28 5.45 -0.33
N GLN A 164 -6.90 4.82 -1.43
CA GLN A 164 -7.07 3.37 -1.60
C GLN A 164 -5.87 2.61 -0.99
N ILE A 165 -6.11 1.38 -0.55
CA ILE A 165 -5.06 0.44 -0.16
C ILE A 165 -4.77 -0.46 -1.34
N ILE A 166 -3.50 -0.58 -1.70
CA ILE A 166 -3.01 -1.67 -2.54
C ILE A 166 -2.25 -2.62 -1.65
N PHE A 167 -2.90 -3.72 -1.28
CA PHE A 167 -2.31 -4.73 -0.42
C PHE A 167 -1.61 -5.76 -1.28
N TRP A 168 -0.29 -5.77 -1.21
CA TRP A 168 0.59 -6.58 -2.04
C TRP A 168 1.14 -7.75 -1.23
N ASN A 169 0.60 -8.94 -1.50
CA ASN A 169 1.11 -10.18 -0.95
C ASN A 169 2.41 -10.60 -1.67
N LEU A 170 3.52 -10.58 -0.93
CA LEU A 170 4.87 -10.87 -1.42
C LEU A 170 5.28 -12.34 -1.27
N ARG A 171 4.40 -13.20 -0.74
CA ARG A 171 4.62 -14.64 -0.70
C ARG A 171 4.52 -15.23 -2.11
N ASP A 172 5.35 -16.23 -2.38
CA ASP A 172 5.47 -16.86 -3.69
C ASP A 172 4.10 -17.37 -4.19
N SER A 173 3.70 -16.89 -5.37
CA SER A 173 2.45 -17.27 -6.03
C SER A 173 2.73 -17.41 -7.52
N LYS A 174 2.34 -18.57 -8.09
CA LYS A 174 2.49 -18.86 -9.53
C LYS A 174 1.57 -18.01 -10.43
N SER A 175 0.63 -17.29 -9.83
CA SER A 175 -0.29 -16.37 -10.50
C SER A 175 -0.23 -15.02 -9.80
N THR A 176 -0.54 -13.94 -10.53
CA THR A 176 -0.60 -12.57 -9.98
C THR A 176 -2.04 -12.03 -10.04
N PRO A 177 -3.02 -12.65 -9.36
CA PRO A 177 -4.38 -12.11 -9.33
C PRO A 177 -4.39 -10.72 -8.71
N VAL A 178 -5.20 -9.84 -9.32
CA VAL A 178 -5.67 -8.63 -8.66
C VAL A 178 -7.14 -8.78 -8.38
N THR A 179 -7.51 -8.68 -7.10
CA THR A 179 -8.92 -8.79 -6.68
C THR A 179 -9.30 -7.59 -5.85
N SER A 180 -10.52 -7.09 -6.02
CA SER A 180 -11.11 -6.11 -5.10
C SER A 180 -12.45 -6.66 -4.63
N THR A 181 -12.44 -7.31 -3.47
CA THR A 181 -13.66 -7.78 -2.79
C THR A 181 -14.06 -6.86 -1.65
N GLN A 182 -13.22 -5.88 -1.32
CA GLN A 182 -13.36 -5.00 -0.17
C GLN A 182 -13.28 -3.54 -0.62
N PRO A 183 -14.16 -2.66 -0.09
CA PRO A 183 -14.19 -1.26 -0.50
C PRO A 183 -12.86 -0.57 -0.17
N GLY A 184 -12.35 0.20 -1.13
CA GLY A 184 -11.08 0.93 -0.99
C GLY A 184 -9.83 0.04 -0.93
N VAL A 185 -9.93 -1.26 -1.22
CA VAL A 185 -8.79 -2.19 -1.20
C VAL A 185 -8.69 -2.95 -2.52
N ALA A 186 -7.50 -2.95 -3.10
CA ALA A 186 -7.10 -3.84 -4.17
C ALA A 186 -6.00 -4.78 -3.66
N MET A 187 -6.21 -6.09 -3.79
CA MET A 187 -5.21 -7.11 -3.48
C MET A 187 -4.37 -7.36 -4.71
N VAL A 188 -3.05 -7.42 -4.55
CA VAL A 188 -2.09 -7.76 -5.60
C VAL A 188 -1.20 -8.87 -5.07
N SER A 189 -0.82 -9.83 -5.90
CA SER A 189 0.09 -10.90 -5.49
C SER A 189 1.15 -11.17 -6.54
N GLY A 190 2.29 -11.69 -6.08
CA GLY A 190 3.44 -12.01 -6.93
C GLY A 190 4.13 -10.79 -7.53
N PHE A 191 5.08 -11.03 -8.45
CA PHE A 191 5.90 -9.99 -9.05
C PHE A 191 5.68 -9.92 -10.55
N SER A 192 5.14 -8.80 -11.04
CA SER A 192 5.11 -8.50 -12.48
C SER A 192 5.62 -7.10 -12.75
N LYS A 193 6.55 -6.98 -13.70
CA LYS A 193 7.04 -5.69 -14.21
C LYS A 193 5.89 -4.83 -14.75
N ASN A 194 4.82 -5.46 -15.23
CA ASN A 194 3.65 -4.77 -15.74
C ASN A 194 2.91 -4.02 -14.63
N PHE A 195 2.80 -4.56 -13.41
CA PHE A 195 2.16 -3.85 -12.30
C PHE A 195 2.91 -2.58 -11.92
N LEU A 196 4.25 -2.66 -11.79
CA LEU A 196 5.06 -1.47 -11.50
C LEU A 196 4.88 -0.40 -12.58
N LYS A 197 4.83 -0.80 -13.86
CA LYS A 197 4.56 0.13 -14.96
C LYS A 197 3.17 0.78 -14.83
N ILE A 198 2.14 -0.02 -14.55
CA ILE A 198 0.77 0.48 -14.38
C ILE A 198 0.67 1.44 -13.19
N PHE A 199 1.28 1.11 -12.05
CA PHE A 199 1.31 2.00 -10.89
C PHE A 199 1.99 3.32 -11.20
N LEU A 200 3.13 3.30 -11.90
CA LEU A 200 3.81 4.53 -12.30
C LEU A 200 2.99 5.39 -13.25
N GLN A 201 2.32 4.77 -14.23
CA GLN A 201 1.53 5.49 -15.23
C GLN A 201 0.25 6.12 -14.68
N ASN A 202 -0.26 5.60 -13.56
CA ASN A 202 -1.52 6.05 -12.95
C ASN A 202 -1.31 6.70 -11.57
N ASP A 203 -0.11 7.18 -11.27
CA ASP A 203 0.26 7.79 -9.98
C ASP A 203 -0.16 6.95 -8.75
N GLY A 204 -0.05 5.63 -8.90
CA GLY A 204 -0.39 4.60 -7.93
C GLY A 204 -1.88 4.28 -7.81
N VAL A 205 -2.77 4.98 -8.50
CA VAL A 205 -4.21 4.67 -8.50
C VAL A 205 -4.48 3.54 -9.47
N VAL A 206 -5.24 2.53 -9.02
CA VAL A 206 -5.43 1.31 -9.78
C VAL A 206 -6.83 0.75 -9.59
N ASN A 207 -7.49 0.51 -10.72
CA ASN A 207 -8.70 -0.28 -10.82
C ASN A 207 -8.33 -1.69 -11.36
N PRO A 208 -8.60 -2.78 -10.62
CA PRO A 208 -8.34 -4.15 -11.08
C PRO A 208 -8.90 -4.48 -12.47
N GLU A 209 -10.09 -3.99 -12.79
CA GLU A 209 -10.71 -4.19 -14.10
C GLU A 209 -9.91 -3.47 -15.18
N ALA A 210 -9.46 -2.24 -14.92
CA ALA A 210 -8.61 -1.51 -15.85
C ALA A 210 -7.26 -2.20 -16.09
N ILE A 211 -6.68 -2.82 -15.04
CA ILE A 211 -5.46 -3.63 -15.20
C ILE A 211 -5.75 -4.85 -16.07
N MET A 212 -6.82 -5.59 -15.77
CA MET A 212 -7.20 -6.77 -16.53
C MET A 212 -7.40 -6.40 -18.00
N MET A 213 -8.17 -5.34 -18.27
CA MET A 213 -8.41 -4.82 -19.61
C MET A 213 -7.12 -4.42 -20.32
N GLN A 214 -6.19 -3.74 -19.63
CA GLN A 214 -4.88 -3.41 -20.21
C GLN A 214 -4.03 -4.65 -20.48
N ALA A 215 -4.08 -5.66 -19.61
CA ALA A 215 -3.33 -6.90 -19.79
C ALA A 215 -3.83 -7.71 -20.98
N ILE A 216 -5.14 -7.68 -21.28
CA ILE A 216 -5.76 -8.38 -22.40
C ILE A 216 -5.98 -7.49 -23.65
N ALA A 217 -5.55 -6.22 -23.61
CA ALA A 217 -5.68 -5.30 -24.76
C ALA A 217 -4.65 -5.54 -25.86
N GLY A 218 -3.65 -6.40 -25.62
CA GLY A 218 -2.61 -6.72 -26.59
C GLY A 218 -3.15 -7.45 -27.82
N ASP A 219 -2.53 -7.22 -28.98
CA ASP A 219 -2.92 -7.81 -30.28
C ASP A 219 -3.00 -9.35 -30.26
N GLU A 220 -2.30 -9.98 -29.34
CA GLU A 220 -2.30 -11.43 -29.11
C GLU A 220 -3.64 -11.96 -28.56
N TYR A 221 -4.35 -11.16 -27.75
CA TYR A 221 -5.64 -11.53 -27.15
C TYR A 221 -6.84 -11.10 -28.00
N GLN A 222 -6.66 -10.14 -28.93
CA GLN A 222 -7.72 -9.71 -29.85
C GLN A 222 -8.17 -10.81 -30.83
N LYS A 223 -7.35 -11.87 -31.00
CA LYS A 223 -7.66 -13.02 -31.86
C LYS A 223 -8.48 -14.10 -31.15
N LEU A 224 -8.68 -13.97 -29.84
CA LEU A 224 -9.44 -14.96 -29.06
C LEU A 224 -10.94 -14.75 -29.30
N THR A 225 -11.61 -15.84 -29.69
CA THR A 225 -13.05 -15.88 -29.89
C THR A 225 -13.68 -16.66 -28.75
N VAL A 226 -14.69 -16.08 -28.11
CA VAL A 226 -15.50 -16.79 -27.10
C VAL A 226 -16.51 -17.64 -27.85
N TYR A 227 -16.49 -18.94 -27.63
CA TYR A 227 -17.53 -19.86 -28.07
C TYR A 227 -18.44 -20.16 -26.88
N ASP A 228 -19.75 -20.01 -27.08
CA ASP A 228 -20.81 -20.32 -26.12
C ASP A 228 -21.32 -21.77 -26.24
#